data_AF-A0A9N8DTD7-F1
#
_entry.id   AF-A0A9N8DTD7-F1
#
_cell.length_a   1.000
_cell.length_b   1.000
_cell.length_c   1.000
_cell.angle_alpha   90.00
_cell.angle_beta   90.00
_cell.angle_gamma   90.00
#
_symmetry.space_group_name_H-M   'P 1'
#
loop_
_entity.id
_entity.type
_entity.pdbx_description
1 polymer ?
#
loop_
_entity_poly.entity_id
_entity_poly.type
_entity_poly.pdbx_seq_one_letter_code
_entity_poly.pdbx_strand_id
1 'polypeptide(L)'
;MKERKVSLSQFLLEEEGANSTHNECQRQLQLQPHSLSSSSVLSNLLWMPIHQLQDKRGLVGVPIRKHFSPGIWCNGVIINVKAKSKKSKKRGILKYCTIRYYHNNNLLVEKEQEDLRIDETLDLWIIAYEMFHIPPAIRTTLSTPTLFQHYNHHHTNDPKTSAAPYTLNQFLQLLAYTEQVHGGATMEDMESSRLIQIKPHSTATEVYGRMLPHAMDKILRHYFCLKPTDSVVDIGHGIGNSCLQAAYTIGCKARGIECDKARNAVAQILARRLQDAVHTHQTRDGMTFTPGSVLFRHGNLQDLEHQEFLSTDLTHIFFDNWNGVFSGERGNAKNLERYVAAWFAAAPEGTVMCTVSPLRAALGCLPLAEALKIRQQRNLALTTHEEMNLASYYTVADFELGTLASVYNFGGDEKGKTQVRCYRYVRTRQNRSMAVFLCNNPLCDKAKRGIPIEAIQLEESPDGKQGAVIGACECRVSDRVLRRKRKRKEKFEL
;
A
#
# COMPACT_ATOMS: atom_id res chain seq x y z
N MET A 1 -40.12 13.49 -28.36
CA MET A 1 -39.89 13.47 -29.82
C MET A 1 -38.65 12.64 -30.12
N LYS A 2 -38.85 11.59 -30.94
CA LYS A 2 -37.87 10.78 -31.69
C LYS A 2 -36.86 9.94 -30.89
N GLU A 3 -37.30 8.72 -30.60
CA GLU A 3 -36.49 7.50 -30.54
C GLU A 3 -35.73 7.28 -31.87
N ARG A 4 -34.51 6.75 -31.79
CA ARG A 4 -33.83 6.09 -32.91
C ARG A 4 -33.37 4.71 -32.47
N LYS A 5 -34.12 3.69 -32.88
CA LYS A 5 -33.66 2.31 -33.04
C LYS A 5 -32.87 2.21 -34.33
N VAL A 6 -31.75 1.52 -34.31
CA VAL A 6 -31.14 0.91 -35.51
C VAL A 6 -30.78 -0.51 -35.13
N SER A 7 -31.51 -1.47 -35.71
CA SER A 7 -31.07 -2.86 -35.85
C SER A 7 -30.36 -2.99 -37.19
N LEU A 8 -29.34 -3.84 -37.26
CA LEU A 8 -28.96 -4.46 -38.52
C LEU A 8 -28.47 -5.88 -38.25
N SER A 9 -29.25 -6.79 -38.80
CA SER A 9 -29.04 -8.22 -38.95
C SER A 9 -28.13 -8.53 -40.14
N GLN A 10 -27.47 -9.68 -40.03
CA GLN A 10 -27.09 -10.62 -41.10
C GLN A 10 -26.04 -10.20 -42.15
N PHE A 11 -24.95 -10.97 -42.16
CA PHE A 11 -24.42 -11.57 -43.39
C PHE A 11 -24.04 -13.04 -43.10
N LEU A 12 -24.54 -13.93 -43.96
CA LEU A 12 -24.16 -15.34 -44.12
C LEU A 12 -23.06 -15.43 -45.20
N LEU A 13 -22.25 -16.50 -45.11
CA LEU A 13 -21.66 -17.35 -46.17
C LEU A 13 -20.55 -18.17 -45.46
N GLU A 14 -20.80 -19.44 -45.14
CA GLU A 14 -20.52 -20.63 -45.96
C GLU A 14 -19.06 -20.74 -46.39
N GLU A 15 -18.34 -21.70 -45.79
CA GLU A 15 -17.53 -22.66 -46.56
C GLU A 15 -17.36 -23.96 -45.75
N GLU A 16 -17.70 -25.06 -46.42
CA GLU A 16 -17.65 -26.44 -45.96
C GLU A 16 -16.26 -27.05 -46.15
N GLY A 17 -15.96 -28.06 -45.32
CA GLY A 17 -15.41 -29.32 -45.83
C GLY A 17 -13.91 -29.57 -45.64
N ALA A 18 -13.58 -30.49 -44.72
CA ALA A 18 -13.06 -31.83 -45.04
C ALA A 18 -12.22 -32.45 -43.89
N ASN A 19 -12.60 -33.67 -43.48
CA ASN A 19 -11.81 -34.91 -43.29
C ASN A 19 -10.39 -34.77 -42.66
N SER A 20 -9.89 -35.61 -41.73
CA SER A 20 -10.11 -37.04 -41.51
C SER A 20 -9.38 -37.52 -40.24
N THR A 21 -9.99 -38.49 -39.55
CA THR A 21 -9.43 -39.74 -38.97
C THR A 21 -8.25 -39.76 -37.97
N HIS A 22 -8.50 -40.50 -36.87
CA HIS A 22 -7.67 -41.53 -36.20
C HIS A 22 -6.25 -41.19 -35.70
N ASN A 23 -5.98 -41.33 -34.39
CA ASN A 23 -5.67 -42.62 -33.74
C ASN A 23 -5.31 -42.50 -32.24
N GLU A 24 -5.72 -43.52 -31.50
CA GLU A 24 -5.29 -43.85 -30.14
C GLU A 24 -3.78 -44.12 -30.04
N CYS A 25 -3.19 -43.80 -28.89
CA CYS A 25 -2.16 -44.66 -28.32
C CYS A 25 -2.16 -44.55 -26.78
N GLN A 26 -2.80 -45.52 -26.14
CA GLN A 26 -2.52 -45.89 -24.76
C GLN A 26 -1.11 -46.49 -24.68
N ARG A 27 -0.34 -46.13 -23.64
CA ARG A 27 0.76 -46.97 -23.14
C ARG A 27 0.67 -47.10 -21.63
N GLN A 28 0.30 -48.31 -21.22
CA GLN A 28 0.52 -48.86 -19.89
C GLN A 28 2.03 -49.12 -19.71
N LEU A 29 2.55 -48.81 -18.52
CA LEU A 29 3.81 -49.34 -18.02
C LEU A 29 3.55 -49.92 -16.64
N GLN A 30 3.47 -51.26 -16.60
CA GLN A 30 3.67 -52.06 -15.40
C GLN A 30 5.18 -52.26 -15.21
N LEU A 31 5.68 -52.00 -14.00
CA LEU A 31 6.89 -52.64 -13.49
C LEU A 31 6.64 -53.06 -12.04
N GLN A 32 6.98 -54.33 -11.78
CA GLN A 32 6.85 -55.09 -10.53
C GLN A 32 7.99 -54.77 -9.53
N PRO A 33 7.88 -55.21 -8.26
CA PRO A 33 8.62 -54.64 -7.14
C PRO A 33 9.93 -55.37 -6.86
N HIS A 34 10.95 -54.62 -6.42
CA HIS A 34 12.10 -55.18 -5.72
C HIS A 34 12.14 -54.72 -4.27
N SER A 35 12.18 -55.73 -3.40
CA SER A 35 12.52 -55.72 -1.99
C SER A 35 13.88 -55.08 -1.73
N LEU A 36 13.99 -54.21 -0.72
CA LEU A 36 15.21 -54.04 0.07
C LEU A 36 14.88 -53.47 1.47
N SER A 37 15.79 -53.77 2.39
CA SER A 37 15.63 -54.03 3.81
C SER A 37 15.52 -52.81 4.73
N SER A 38 14.89 -53.09 5.87
CA SER A 38 14.80 -52.31 7.10
C SER A 38 16.15 -51.81 7.66
N SER A 39 16.07 -50.66 8.34
CA SER A 39 17.06 -50.04 9.25
C SER A 39 17.91 -48.85 8.73
N SER A 40 17.27 -47.75 8.33
CA SER A 40 17.86 -46.38 8.45
C SER A 40 16.88 -45.20 8.28
N VAL A 41 15.56 -45.41 8.23
CA VAL A 41 14.59 -44.38 7.79
C VAL A 41 14.07 -43.45 8.92
N LEU A 42 14.35 -43.73 10.19
CA LEU A 42 13.69 -43.01 11.30
C LEU A 42 14.30 -41.65 11.69
N SER A 43 15.42 -41.21 11.09
CA SER A 43 16.02 -39.90 11.40
C SER A 43 15.84 -38.83 10.31
N ASN A 44 15.33 -39.18 9.13
CA ASN A 44 15.18 -38.23 7.99
C ASN A 44 13.74 -37.79 7.68
N LEU A 45 12.74 -38.21 8.47
CA LEU A 45 11.34 -37.79 8.32
C LEU A 45 10.96 -36.52 9.11
N LEU A 46 11.90 -35.95 9.87
CA LEU A 46 11.62 -34.81 10.74
C LEU A 46 11.75 -33.43 10.09
N TRP A 47 12.20 -33.35 8.83
CA TRP A 47 12.34 -32.09 8.10
C TRP A 47 12.00 -32.25 6.61
N MET A 48 10.72 -32.48 6.30
CA MET A 48 10.22 -32.26 4.94
C MET A 48 9.75 -30.80 4.77
N PRO A 49 10.14 -30.10 3.68
CA PRO A 49 9.61 -28.79 3.35
C PRO A 49 8.09 -28.87 3.08
N ILE A 50 7.33 -27.97 3.70
CA ILE A 50 5.85 -27.93 3.72
C ILE A 50 5.20 -27.76 2.33
N HIS A 51 5.97 -27.49 1.28
CA HIS A 51 5.47 -27.27 -0.08
C HIS A 51 4.94 -28.54 -0.78
N GLN A 52 5.11 -29.74 -0.19
CA GLN A 52 4.73 -31.02 -0.81
C GLN A 52 3.47 -31.68 -0.23
N LEU A 53 2.75 -31.06 0.70
CA LEU A 53 1.46 -31.57 1.19
C LEU A 53 0.28 -30.89 0.48
N GLN A 54 0.10 -31.20 -0.81
CA GLN A 54 -1.24 -31.21 -1.38
C GLN A 54 -1.89 -32.56 -1.03
N ASP A 55 -2.72 -32.61 0.01
CA ASP A 55 -3.67 -33.73 0.14
C ASP A 55 -4.56 -33.72 -1.11
N LYS A 56 -4.90 -34.91 -1.63
CA LYS A 56 -5.87 -35.17 -2.71
C LYS A 56 -7.25 -34.54 -2.47
N ARG A 57 -7.46 -33.88 -1.33
CA ARG A 57 -8.68 -33.16 -0.90
C ARG A 57 -8.54 -31.62 -0.88
N GLY A 58 -7.39 -31.05 -1.25
CA GLY A 58 -7.24 -29.60 -1.45
C GLY A 58 -7.24 -28.74 -0.18
N LEU A 59 -6.86 -29.30 0.97
CA LEU A 59 -6.74 -28.54 2.22
C LEU A 59 -5.37 -27.84 2.27
N VAL A 60 -5.35 -26.51 2.15
CA VAL A 60 -4.15 -25.67 2.39
C VAL A 60 -4.35 -24.98 3.73
N GLY A 61 -3.67 -25.45 4.77
CA GLY A 61 -3.70 -24.86 6.11
C GLY A 61 -2.49 -23.99 6.38
N VAL A 62 -2.69 -22.86 7.05
CA VAL A 62 -1.61 -22.06 7.63
C VAL A 62 -1.35 -22.57 9.06
N PRO A 63 -0.14 -23.02 9.42
CA PRO A 63 0.15 -23.54 10.75
C PRO A 63 0.03 -22.43 11.82
N ILE A 64 -0.64 -22.74 12.94
CA ILE A 64 -0.88 -21.81 14.06
C ILE A 64 -0.06 -22.27 15.27
N ARG A 65 0.73 -21.38 15.90
CA ARG A 65 1.25 -21.57 17.27
C ARG A 65 0.57 -20.58 18.21
N LYS A 66 0.03 -21.07 19.32
CA LYS A 66 -0.63 -20.27 20.36
C LYS A 66 0.36 -20.07 21.52
N HIS A 67 0.57 -18.83 21.96
CA HIS A 67 1.46 -18.53 23.10
C HIS A 67 0.78 -18.64 24.49
N PHE A 68 -0.55 -18.76 24.58
CA PHE A 68 -1.27 -18.63 25.85
C PHE A 68 -2.42 -19.65 26.05
N SER A 69 -2.27 -20.89 25.59
CA SER A 69 -3.23 -21.97 25.87
C SER A 69 -2.49 -23.27 26.19
N PRO A 70 -2.91 -24.04 27.21
CA PRO A 70 -2.29 -25.32 27.56
C PRO A 70 -2.51 -26.42 26.50
N GLY A 71 -3.40 -26.19 25.52
CA GLY A 71 -3.50 -27.01 24.32
C GLY A 71 -2.47 -26.59 23.28
N ILE A 72 -1.50 -27.45 23.01
CA ILE A 72 -0.50 -27.28 21.95
C ILE A 72 -1.21 -27.48 20.60
N TRP A 73 -1.29 -26.43 19.78
CA TRP A 73 -1.77 -26.53 18.41
C TRP A 73 -0.62 -27.02 17.53
N CYS A 74 -0.67 -28.27 17.10
CA CYS A 74 0.19 -28.78 16.04
C CYS A 74 -0.72 -29.10 14.84
N ASN A 75 -0.63 -28.31 13.77
CA ASN A 75 -1.23 -28.58 12.45
C ASN A 75 -2.78 -28.59 12.41
N GLY A 76 -3.42 -27.42 12.63
CA GLY A 76 -4.86 -27.22 12.45
C GLY A 76 -5.21 -26.38 11.20
N VAL A 77 -6.30 -26.71 10.51
CA VAL A 77 -6.89 -25.94 9.40
C VAL A 77 -8.22 -25.35 9.87
N ILE A 78 -8.38 -24.03 9.89
CA ILE A 78 -9.67 -23.40 10.20
C ILE A 78 -10.67 -23.80 9.09
N ILE A 79 -11.89 -24.21 9.46
CA ILE A 79 -12.95 -24.66 8.53
C ILE A 79 -14.25 -23.87 8.66
N ASN A 80 -14.39 -23.03 9.68
CA ASN A 80 -15.50 -22.11 9.83
C ASN A 80 -15.20 -21.10 10.93
N VAL A 81 -15.59 -19.83 10.75
CA VAL A 81 -15.68 -18.89 11.85
C VAL A 81 -17.10 -18.32 11.93
N LYS A 82 -17.75 -18.44 13.08
CA LYS A 82 -19.09 -17.90 13.31
C LYS A 82 -19.11 -17.00 14.53
N ALA A 83 -19.32 -15.70 14.31
CA ALA A 83 -19.52 -14.75 15.42
C ALA A 83 -20.77 -15.11 16.24
N LYS A 84 -20.65 -15.18 17.58
CA LYS A 84 -21.75 -15.65 18.45
C LYS A 84 -22.97 -14.73 18.50
N SER A 85 -22.81 -13.41 18.32
CA SER A 85 -23.92 -12.47 18.08
C SER A 85 -23.42 -11.10 17.63
N LYS A 86 -24.30 -10.27 17.03
CA LYS A 86 -24.00 -8.85 16.71
C LYS A 86 -23.70 -8.00 17.96
N LYS A 87 -24.17 -8.41 19.15
CA LYS A 87 -24.01 -7.67 20.41
C LYS A 87 -22.77 -8.11 21.21
N SER A 88 -22.40 -9.39 21.18
CA SER A 88 -21.21 -9.95 21.81
C SER A 88 -20.02 -9.92 20.85
N LYS A 89 -19.60 -8.72 20.42
CA LYS A 89 -18.54 -8.47 19.42
C LYS A 89 -17.13 -8.98 19.79
N LYS A 90 -17.00 -9.73 20.88
CA LYS A 90 -15.72 -10.20 21.41
C LYS A 90 -15.61 -11.72 21.42
N ARG A 91 -16.57 -12.49 20.89
CA ARG A 91 -16.49 -13.96 20.88
C ARG A 91 -16.98 -14.58 19.58
N GLY A 92 -16.23 -15.55 19.08
CA GLY A 92 -16.48 -16.29 17.85
C GLY A 92 -16.33 -17.79 18.10
N ILE A 93 -17.20 -18.56 17.46
CA ILE A 93 -17.04 -20.01 17.36
C ILE A 93 -16.08 -20.28 16.21
N LEU A 94 -14.88 -20.77 16.54
CA LEU A 94 -13.90 -21.23 15.58
C LEU A 94 -14.08 -22.74 15.42
N LYS A 95 -14.39 -23.20 14.20
CA LYS A 95 -14.30 -24.62 13.85
C LYS A 95 -13.01 -24.83 13.08
N TYR A 96 -12.25 -25.84 13.45
CA TYR A 96 -10.99 -26.19 12.78
C TYR A 96 -10.83 -27.71 12.72
N CYS A 97 -9.97 -28.17 11.82
CA CYS A 97 -9.56 -29.55 11.67
C CYS A 97 -8.12 -29.69 12.15
N THR A 98 -7.86 -30.47 13.19
CA THR A 98 -6.49 -30.82 13.60
C THR A 98 -6.07 -32.09 12.88
N ILE A 99 -4.90 -32.08 12.24
CA ILE A 99 -4.32 -33.26 11.59
C ILE A 99 -3.32 -33.89 12.56
N ARG A 100 -3.67 -35.07 13.11
CA ARG A 100 -2.78 -35.85 13.98
C ARG A 100 -2.17 -37.02 13.20
N TYR A 101 -0.85 -37.12 13.25
CA TYR A 101 -0.11 -38.27 12.71
C TYR A 101 0.09 -39.30 13.82
N TYR A 102 -0.40 -40.51 13.61
CA TYR A 102 -0.09 -41.66 14.47
C TYR A 102 1.07 -42.47 13.90
N HIS A 103 1.75 -43.22 14.77
CA HIS A 103 2.95 -44.02 14.45
C HIS A 103 2.77 -45.04 13.29
N ASN A 104 1.55 -45.25 12.80
CA ASN A 104 1.23 -46.19 11.72
C ASN A 104 0.84 -45.51 10.40
N ASN A 105 1.24 -44.24 10.16
CA ASN A 105 0.87 -43.45 8.98
C ASN A 105 -0.65 -43.23 8.77
N ASN A 106 -1.48 -43.53 9.78
CA ASN A 106 -2.89 -43.19 9.73
C ASN A 106 -3.08 -41.71 10.06
N LEU A 107 -3.69 -40.99 9.11
CA LEU A 107 -4.02 -39.57 9.24
C LEU A 107 -5.40 -39.43 9.88
N LEU A 108 -5.45 -38.97 11.12
CA LEU A 108 -6.71 -38.63 11.77
C LEU A 108 -6.98 -37.13 11.62
N VAL A 109 -8.13 -36.80 11.04
CA VAL A 109 -8.62 -35.42 10.95
C VAL A 109 -9.70 -35.24 12.01
N GLU A 110 -9.35 -34.55 13.11
CA GLU A 110 -10.30 -34.25 14.18
C GLU A 110 -10.94 -32.89 13.92
N LYS A 111 -12.27 -32.83 13.86
CA LYS A 111 -13.00 -31.56 13.80
C LYS A 111 -13.22 -31.06 15.21
N GLU A 112 -12.61 -29.94 15.54
CA GLU A 112 -12.73 -29.29 16.83
C GLU A 112 -13.53 -27.99 16.68
N GLN A 113 -14.15 -27.57 17.79
CA GLN A 113 -14.89 -26.33 17.87
C GLN A 113 -14.54 -25.63 19.17
N GLU A 114 -13.97 -24.43 19.08
CA GLU A 114 -13.66 -23.60 20.24
C GLU A 114 -14.48 -22.31 20.24
N ASP A 115 -14.86 -21.84 21.42
CA ASP A 115 -15.44 -20.52 21.63
C ASP A 115 -14.37 -19.55 22.10
N LEU A 116 -13.77 -18.84 21.14
CA LEU A 116 -12.64 -17.97 21.37
C LEU A 116 -13.07 -16.52 21.49
N ARG A 117 -12.28 -15.76 22.24
CA ARG A 117 -12.36 -14.30 22.22
C ARG A 117 -11.85 -13.84 20.85
N ILE A 118 -12.64 -13.03 20.15
CA ILE A 118 -12.19 -12.33 18.94
C ILE A 118 -11.28 -11.21 19.40
N ASP A 119 -10.00 -11.39 19.15
CA ASP A 119 -8.94 -10.42 19.31
C ASP A 119 -8.30 -10.14 17.93
N GLU A 120 -7.36 -9.21 17.88
CA GLU A 120 -6.67 -8.82 16.64
C GLU A 120 -6.00 -9.99 15.91
N THR A 121 -5.58 -11.02 16.65
CA THR A 121 -4.98 -12.22 16.06
C THR A 121 -6.07 -13.05 15.40
N LEU A 122 -7.18 -13.33 16.08
CA LEU A 122 -8.31 -14.04 15.50
C LEU A 122 -8.96 -13.28 14.33
N ASP A 123 -8.97 -11.94 14.36
CA ASP A 123 -9.42 -11.10 13.24
C ASP A 123 -8.51 -11.24 12.01
N LEU A 124 -7.18 -11.24 12.18
CA LEU A 124 -6.22 -11.54 11.12
C LEU A 124 -6.37 -12.98 10.60
N TRP A 125 -6.75 -13.93 11.48
CA TRP A 125 -7.05 -15.30 11.09
C TRP A 125 -8.38 -15.44 10.37
N ILE A 126 -9.38 -14.63 10.70
CA ILE A 126 -10.64 -14.54 9.96
C ILE A 126 -10.38 -13.91 8.60
N ILE A 127 -9.60 -12.83 8.54
CA ILE A 127 -9.15 -12.23 7.27
C ILE A 127 -8.47 -13.30 6.43
N ALA A 128 -7.47 -13.97 6.99
CA ALA A 128 -6.81 -15.08 6.34
C ALA A 128 -7.84 -16.14 5.90
N TYR A 129 -8.67 -16.65 6.80
CA TYR A 129 -9.62 -17.72 6.50
C TYR A 129 -10.66 -17.33 5.43
N GLU A 130 -11.28 -16.16 5.50
CA GLU A 130 -12.19 -15.62 4.48
C GLU A 130 -11.47 -15.36 3.16
N MET A 131 -10.21 -14.89 3.22
CA MET A 131 -9.34 -14.78 2.05
C MET A 131 -8.86 -16.13 1.54
N PHE A 132 -8.92 -17.24 2.28
CA PHE A 132 -8.24 -18.49 1.93
C PHE A 132 -9.19 -19.71 1.79
N HIS A 133 -10.47 -19.62 2.17
CA HIS A 133 -11.41 -20.76 2.14
C HIS A 133 -12.80 -20.42 1.56
N ILE A 134 -12.90 -20.43 0.22
CA ILE A 134 -14.16 -20.77 -0.47
C ILE A 134 -14.22 -22.31 -0.62
N PRO A 135 -15.33 -22.98 -0.24
CA PRO A 135 -15.45 -24.43 -0.38
C PRO A 135 -15.19 -24.90 -1.83
N PRO A 136 -14.52 -26.05 -2.02
CA PRO A 136 -14.30 -26.64 -3.35
C PRO A 136 -15.58 -26.83 -4.18
N ALA A 137 -16.74 -26.90 -3.53
CA ALA A 137 -18.04 -27.04 -4.17
C ALA A 137 -18.42 -25.87 -5.12
N ILE A 138 -17.74 -24.73 -5.04
CA ILE A 138 -17.92 -23.59 -5.98
C ILE A 138 -16.89 -23.63 -7.12
N ARG A 139 -15.82 -24.44 -7.01
CA ARG A 139 -14.76 -24.53 -8.05
C ARG A 139 -15.15 -25.36 -9.27
N THR A 140 -16.14 -26.26 -9.16
CA THR A 140 -16.51 -27.16 -10.26
C THR A 140 -17.44 -26.54 -11.31
N THR A 141 -17.97 -25.34 -11.08
CA THR A 141 -18.82 -24.63 -12.06
C THR A 141 -18.19 -23.37 -12.64
N LEU A 142 -17.02 -22.95 -12.14
CA LEU A 142 -16.21 -21.94 -12.80
C LEU A 142 -15.31 -22.65 -13.81
N SER A 143 -15.82 -22.82 -15.03
CA SER A 143 -14.96 -23.02 -16.19
C SER A 143 -13.81 -22.02 -16.12
N THR A 144 -12.59 -22.48 -16.39
CA THR A 144 -11.41 -21.64 -16.59
C THR A 144 -11.84 -20.38 -17.34
N PRO A 145 -11.67 -19.16 -16.79
CA PRO A 145 -12.16 -17.97 -17.46
C PRO A 145 -11.54 -17.90 -18.86
N THR A 146 -12.40 -17.91 -19.87
CA THR A 146 -12.08 -17.61 -21.28
C THR A 146 -11.42 -16.23 -21.45
N LEU A 147 -11.40 -15.40 -20.40
CA LEU A 147 -10.66 -14.13 -20.32
C LEU A 147 -9.16 -14.27 -20.66
N PHE A 148 -8.54 -15.43 -20.45
CA PHE A 148 -7.15 -15.67 -20.88
C PHE A 148 -7.00 -16.34 -22.26
N GLN A 149 -8.05 -16.92 -22.84
CA GLN A 149 -7.98 -17.43 -24.22
C GLN A 149 -7.97 -16.29 -25.26
N HIS A 150 -8.31 -15.06 -24.85
CA HIS A 150 -8.12 -13.87 -25.68
C HIS A 150 -6.74 -13.20 -25.52
N TYR A 151 -5.80 -13.81 -24.79
CA TYR A 151 -4.37 -13.51 -24.95
C TYR A 151 -3.82 -14.13 -26.26
N ASN A 152 -4.54 -13.93 -27.37
CA ASN A 152 -4.10 -14.38 -28.68
C ASN A 152 -3.03 -13.41 -29.23
N HIS A 153 -1.77 -13.77 -28.99
CA HIS A 153 -0.72 -13.95 -30.00
C HIS A 153 -0.47 -12.88 -31.09
N HIS A 154 -0.66 -11.59 -30.79
CA HIS A 154 0.03 -10.52 -31.55
C HIS A 154 1.23 -9.93 -30.81
N HIS A 155 1.91 -10.73 -29.99
CA HIS A 155 3.32 -10.47 -29.69
C HIS A 155 4.16 -11.07 -30.79
N THR A 156 4.51 -10.24 -31.77
CA THR A 156 5.61 -10.47 -32.69
C THR A 156 6.82 -10.91 -31.88
N ASN A 157 7.39 -12.07 -32.22
CA ASN A 157 8.61 -12.62 -31.65
C ASN A 157 9.77 -11.64 -31.80
N ASP A 158 9.86 -10.65 -30.92
CA ASP A 158 11.03 -9.77 -30.82
C ASP A 158 11.91 -10.30 -29.67
N PRO A 159 13.00 -11.02 -30.00
CA PRO A 159 13.84 -11.63 -29.00
C PRO A 159 14.71 -10.56 -28.33
N LYS A 160 14.70 -10.54 -26.99
CA LYS A 160 15.68 -9.89 -26.10
C LYS A 160 15.54 -8.38 -25.84
N THR A 161 14.33 -7.81 -25.82
CA THR A 161 14.15 -6.55 -25.09
C THR A 161 14.31 -6.79 -23.59
N SER A 162 15.20 -6.04 -22.94
CA SER A 162 15.41 -6.06 -21.48
C SER A 162 14.08 -6.11 -20.74
N ALA A 163 13.99 -6.95 -19.71
CA ALA A 163 12.79 -7.17 -18.92
C ALA A 163 12.11 -5.86 -18.50
N ALA A 164 11.07 -5.46 -19.23
CA ALA A 164 10.32 -4.24 -18.94
C ALA A 164 9.43 -4.46 -17.70
N PRO A 165 9.10 -3.39 -16.95
CA PRO A 165 8.01 -3.41 -15.98
C PRO A 165 6.65 -3.73 -16.64
N TYR A 166 5.66 -4.08 -15.83
CA TYR A 166 4.29 -4.26 -16.31
C TYR A 166 3.68 -2.94 -16.79
N THR A 167 2.90 -2.95 -17.87
CA THR A 167 1.96 -1.85 -18.12
C THR A 167 0.88 -1.82 -17.03
N LEU A 168 0.17 -0.70 -16.87
CA LEU A 168 -0.92 -0.61 -15.90
C LEU A 168 -1.97 -1.72 -16.11
N ASN A 169 -2.38 -1.95 -17.36
CA ASN A 169 -3.37 -2.99 -17.67
C ASN A 169 -2.87 -4.39 -17.33
N GLN A 170 -1.60 -4.71 -17.64
CA GLN A 170 -1.03 -6.02 -17.29
C GLN A 170 -0.90 -6.18 -15.77
N PHE A 171 -0.55 -5.12 -15.04
CA PHE A 171 -0.54 -5.15 -13.57
C PHE A 171 -1.94 -5.39 -13.00
N LEU A 172 -2.97 -4.74 -13.53
CA LEU A 172 -4.37 -4.96 -13.09
C LEU A 172 -4.86 -6.38 -13.38
N GLN A 173 -4.47 -6.95 -14.53
CA GLN A 173 -4.76 -8.35 -14.85
C GLN A 173 -4.03 -9.31 -13.90
N LEU A 174 -2.77 -9.03 -13.59
CA LEU A 174 -1.99 -9.81 -12.62
C LEU A 174 -2.63 -9.73 -11.22
N LEU A 175 -3.05 -8.55 -10.79
CA LEU A 175 -3.76 -8.35 -9.52
C LEU A 175 -5.08 -9.13 -9.49
N ALA A 176 -5.89 -9.04 -10.54
CA ALA A 176 -7.14 -9.79 -10.65
C ALA A 176 -6.92 -11.31 -10.63
N TYR A 177 -5.88 -11.79 -11.33
CA TYR A 177 -5.48 -13.20 -11.27
C TYR A 177 -5.06 -13.60 -9.84
N THR A 178 -4.28 -12.75 -9.17
CA THR A 178 -3.88 -12.96 -7.78
C THR A 178 -5.10 -13.06 -6.84
N GLU A 179 -6.07 -12.15 -6.96
CA GLU A 179 -7.32 -12.20 -6.20
C GLU A 179 -8.07 -13.51 -6.46
N GLN A 180 -8.20 -13.93 -7.72
CA GLN A 180 -8.93 -15.13 -8.10
C GLN A 180 -8.28 -16.43 -7.59
N VAL A 181 -6.97 -16.58 -7.78
CA VAL A 181 -6.26 -17.84 -7.49
C VAL A 181 -5.97 -18.01 -6.00
N HIS A 182 -5.83 -16.90 -5.27
CA HIS A 182 -5.42 -16.93 -3.86
C HIS A 182 -6.55 -16.69 -2.87
N GLY A 183 -7.81 -16.84 -3.28
CA GLY A 183 -8.92 -16.68 -2.34
C GLY A 183 -10.28 -16.37 -2.92
N GLY A 184 -10.32 -15.73 -4.09
CA GLY A 184 -11.52 -15.13 -4.65
C GLY A 184 -11.94 -13.82 -3.98
N ALA A 185 -11.31 -13.42 -2.88
CA ALA A 185 -11.55 -12.12 -2.25
C ALA A 185 -10.89 -11.01 -3.08
N THR A 186 -11.71 -10.07 -3.53
CA THR A 186 -11.25 -8.90 -4.27
C THR A 186 -10.74 -7.81 -3.34
N MET A 187 -10.00 -6.85 -3.89
CA MET A 187 -9.65 -5.61 -3.22
C MET A 187 -10.89 -4.88 -2.67
N GLU A 188 -12.00 -4.91 -3.40
CA GLU A 188 -13.26 -4.32 -2.95
C GLU A 188 -13.88 -5.08 -1.76
N ASP A 189 -13.76 -6.40 -1.71
CA ASP A 189 -14.20 -7.20 -0.56
C ASP A 189 -13.38 -6.87 0.69
N MET A 190 -12.06 -6.75 0.54
CA MET A 190 -11.18 -6.34 1.64
C MET A 190 -11.55 -4.93 2.12
N GLU A 191 -11.79 -4.00 1.20
CA GLU A 191 -12.13 -2.61 1.51
C GLU A 191 -13.53 -2.42 2.10
N SER A 192 -14.49 -3.27 1.73
CA SER A 192 -15.83 -3.29 2.30
C SER A 192 -15.88 -3.99 3.66
N SER A 193 -14.82 -4.75 3.99
CA SER A 193 -14.71 -5.39 5.30
C SER A 193 -14.60 -4.34 6.41
N ARG A 194 -15.29 -4.62 7.52
CA ARG A 194 -15.24 -3.80 8.75
C ARG A 194 -13.86 -3.75 9.43
N LEU A 195 -12.91 -4.50 8.89
CA LEU A 195 -11.54 -4.60 9.38
C LEU A 195 -10.70 -3.46 8.80
N ILE A 196 -10.98 -3.06 7.55
CA ILE A 196 -10.32 -1.96 6.88
C ILE A 196 -11.14 -0.67 7.04
N GLN A 197 -12.47 -0.77 7.04
CA GLN A 197 -13.36 0.37 7.33
C GLN A 197 -13.39 0.69 8.81
N ILE A 198 -13.04 1.92 9.13
CA ILE A 198 -13.05 2.42 10.50
C ILE A 198 -14.48 2.51 11.00
N LYS A 199 -14.66 2.13 12.27
CA LYS A 199 -15.96 1.90 12.92
C LYS A 199 -16.90 3.10 12.71
N PRO A 200 -18.19 2.90 12.38
CA PRO A 200 -19.20 3.96 12.22
C PRO A 200 -19.53 4.73 13.52
N HIS A 201 -18.83 4.47 14.63
CA HIS A 201 -18.93 5.20 15.89
C HIS A 201 -17.58 5.72 16.38
N SER A 202 -16.55 5.63 15.53
CA SER A 202 -15.30 6.35 15.72
C SER A 202 -15.59 7.84 15.54
N THR A 203 -15.44 8.63 16.60
CA THR A 203 -15.36 10.09 16.49
C THR A 203 -14.07 10.55 15.78
N ALA A 204 -13.17 9.62 15.43
CA ALA A 204 -11.86 9.87 14.87
C ALA A 204 -11.83 9.60 13.35
N THR A 205 -11.86 10.70 12.61
CA THR A 205 -10.96 11.16 11.53
C THR A 205 -10.31 10.23 10.52
N GLU A 206 -10.14 8.94 10.75
CA GLU A 206 -9.43 8.06 9.83
C GLU A 206 -10.47 7.34 8.95
N VAL A 207 -10.53 7.71 7.67
CA VAL A 207 -11.31 7.00 6.66
C VAL A 207 -10.31 6.48 5.65
N TYR A 208 -10.25 5.16 5.49
CA TYR A 208 -9.48 4.57 4.41
C TYR A 208 -10.18 4.90 3.08
N GLY A 209 -9.50 5.67 2.24
CA GLY A 209 -9.90 5.93 0.86
C GLY A 209 -8.82 5.40 -0.06
N ARG A 210 -9.16 4.51 -0.99
CA ARG A 210 -8.19 4.01 -1.96
C ARG A 210 -8.14 4.94 -3.15
N MET A 211 -6.95 5.43 -3.47
CA MET A 211 -6.70 6.05 -4.76
C MET A 211 -6.76 5.00 -5.88
N LEU A 212 -7.53 5.29 -6.92
CA LEU A 212 -7.74 4.40 -8.05
C LEU A 212 -6.46 4.23 -8.88
N PRO A 213 -6.23 3.07 -9.50
CA PRO A 213 -4.98 2.78 -10.20
C PRO A 213 -4.62 3.78 -11.31
N HIS A 214 -5.58 4.27 -12.08
CA HIS A 214 -5.33 5.27 -13.12
C HIS A 214 -4.88 6.63 -12.55
N ALA A 215 -5.45 7.04 -11.42
CA ALA A 215 -5.04 8.27 -10.76
C ALA A 215 -3.63 8.12 -10.17
N MET A 216 -3.34 6.97 -9.56
CA MET A 216 -2.00 6.65 -9.07
C MET A 216 -0.97 6.59 -10.22
N ASP A 217 -1.30 5.97 -11.35
CA ASP A 217 -0.41 5.91 -12.53
C ASP A 217 -0.07 7.33 -13.02
N LYS A 218 -1.06 8.23 -13.01
CA LYS A 218 -0.85 9.64 -13.35
C LYS A 218 0.10 10.34 -12.37
N ILE A 219 0.00 10.07 -11.07
CA ILE A 219 0.98 10.54 -10.07
C ILE A 219 2.37 9.98 -10.38
N LEU A 220 2.51 8.67 -10.46
CA LEU A 220 3.80 7.98 -10.59
C LEU A 220 4.54 8.41 -11.87
N ARG A 221 3.84 8.48 -13.02
CA ARG A 221 4.47 8.74 -14.31
C ARG A 221 4.57 10.21 -14.67
N HIS A 222 3.53 11.00 -14.41
CA HIS A 222 3.46 12.37 -14.93
C HIS A 222 3.87 13.43 -13.91
N TYR A 223 3.69 13.17 -12.61
CA TYR A 223 3.96 14.17 -11.57
C TYR A 223 5.20 13.85 -10.74
N PHE A 224 5.45 12.57 -10.46
CA PHE A 224 6.73 12.10 -9.95
C PHE A 224 7.77 11.96 -11.05
N CYS A 225 7.37 11.53 -12.25
CA CYS A 225 8.29 11.12 -13.30
C CYS A 225 9.23 10.00 -12.79
N LEU A 226 8.64 9.05 -12.04
CA LEU A 226 9.36 8.01 -11.34
C LEU A 226 10.07 7.08 -12.34
N LYS A 227 11.31 6.72 -12.01
CA LYS A 227 12.18 5.83 -12.81
C LYS A 227 12.44 4.51 -12.09
N PRO A 228 12.88 3.46 -12.81
CA PRO A 228 13.27 2.20 -12.17
C PRO A 228 14.39 2.35 -11.13
N THR A 229 15.28 3.34 -11.30
CA THR A 229 16.37 3.64 -10.36
C THR A 229 15.92 4.40 -9.11
N ASP A 230 14.68 4.89 -9.10
CA ASP A 230 14.17 5.69 -8.00
C ASP A 230 13.68 4.81 -6.84
N SER A 231 13.51 5.47 -5.71
CA SER A 231 12.92 4.90 -4.50
C SER A 231 11.76 5.77 -4.01
N VAL A 232 10.62 5.13 -3.75
CA VAL A 232 9.40 5.79 -3.27
C VAL A 232 8.97 5.22 -1.93
N VAL A 233 8.46 6.07 -1.04
CA VAL A 233 7.77 5.65 0.17
C VAL A 233 6.33 6.15 0.18
N ASP A 234 5.38 5.28 0.51
CA ASP A 234 3.99 5.62 0.80
C ASP A 234 3.77 5.65 2.32
N ILE A 235 3.41 6.82 2.83
CA ILE A 235 3.13 7.05 4.25
C ILE A 235 1.63 6.87 4.51
N GLY A 236 1.28 5.87 5.30
CA GLY A 236 -0.12 5.46 5.46
C GLY A 236 -0.58 4.62 4.27
N HIS A 237 0.24 3.65 3.86
CA HIS A 237 0.00 2.87 2.64
C HIS A 237 -1.26 2.01 2.66
N GLY A 238 -1.93 1.87 3.82
CA GLY A 238 -3.07 0.99 4.00
C GLY A 238 -2.73 -0.43 3.61
N ILE A 239 -3.41 -0.95 2.59
CA ILE A 239 -3.18 -2.30 2.07
C ILE A 239 -2.14 -2.35 0.94
N GLY A 240 -1.42 -1.25 0.68
CA GLY A 240 -0.17 -1.25 -0.08
C GLY A 240 -0.29 -1.01 -1.59
N ASN A 241 -1.46 -0.63 -2.10
CA ASN A 241 -1.73 -0.52 -3.53
C ASN A 241 -0.75 0.38 -4.28
N SER A 242 -0.49 1.58 -3.75
CA SER A 242 0.42 2.55 -4.39
C SER A 242 1.83 1.97 -4.53
N CYS A 243 2.34 1.32 -3.48
CA CYS A 243 3.65 0.69 -3.48
C CYS A 243 3.74 -0.48 -4.45
N LEU A 244 2.71 -1.35 -4.45
CA LEU A 244 2.65 -2.49 -5.36
C LEU A 244 2.60 -2.00 -6.81
N GLN A 245 1.75 -1.03 -7.12
CA GLN A 245 1.67 -0.46 -8.46
C GLN A 245 2.99 0.21 -8.87
N ALA A 246 3.63 0.98 -7.99
CA ALA A 246 4.92 1.62 -8.29
C ALA A 246 6.00 0.57 -8.62
N ALA A 247 6.19 -0.43 -7.77
CA ALA A 247 7.18 -1.47 -8.01
C ALA A 247 6.89 -2.26 -9.29
N TYR A 248 5.63 -2.63 -9.56
CA TYR A 248 5.30 -3.51 -10.68
C TYR A 248 5.23 -2.76 -12.01
N THR A 249 4.78 -1.50 -12.01
CA THR A 249 4.58 -0.73 -13.25
C THR A 249 5.70 0.23 -13.61
N ILE A 250 6.51 0.64 -12.64
CA ILE A 250 7.70 1.47 -12.85
C ILE A 250 8.98 0.64 -12.74
N GLY A 251 9.00 -0.41 -11.91
CA GLY A 251 10.21 -1.18 -11.63
C GLY A 251 11.09 -0.58 -10.52
N CYS A 252 10.58 0.40 -9.77
CA CYS A 252 11.33 1.11 -8.72
C CYS A 252 11.35 0.36 -7.38
N LYS A 253 12.17 0.83 -6.44
CA LYS A 253 12.13 0.39 -5.03
C LYS A 253 10.99 1.10 -4.30
N ALA A 254 9.93 0.37 -3.95
CA ALA A 254 8.78 0.91 -3.23
C ALA A 254 8.78 0.47 -1.76
N ARG A 255 8.48 1.40 -0.87
CA ARG A 255 8.41 1.19 0.57
C ARG A 255 7.06 1.69 1.08
N GLY A 256 6.48 1.05 2.08
CA GLY A 256 5.27 1.55 2.74
C GLY A 256 5.37 1.42 4.25
N ILE A 257 4.93 2.46 4.97
CA ILE A 257 4.68 2.40 6.42
C ILE A 257 3.19 2.56 6.75
N GLU A 258 2.68 1.76 7.68
CA GLU A 258 1.26 1.78 8.10
C GLU A 258 1.18 1.51 9.60
N CYS A 259 0.39 2.31 10.31
CA CYS A 259 0.20 2.18 11.75
C CYS A 259 -0.87 1.17 12.12
N ASP A 260 -1.81 0.87 11.21
CA ASP A 260 -2.79 -0.20 11.39
C ASP A 260 -2.19 -1.56 11.03
N LYS A 261 -2.03 -2.41 12.05
CA LYS A 261 -1.47 -3.74 11.93
C LYS A 261 -2.24 -4.64 10.94
N ALA A 262 -3.57 -4.52 10.87
CA ALA A 262 -4.38 -5.35 9.99
C ALA A 262 -4.18 -4.98 8.52
N ARG A 263 -4.20 -3.68 8.21
CA ARG A 263 -3.92 -3.18 6.85
C ARG A 263 -2.52 -3.55 6.39
N ASN A 264 -1.51 -3.38 7.25
CA ASN A 264 -0.14 -3.78 6.92
C ASN A 264 -0.02 -5.28 6.64
N ALA A 265 -0.68 -6.12 7.44
CA ALA A 265 -0.66 -7.57 7.21
C ALA A 265 -1.27 -7.95 5.85
N VAL A 266 -2.38 -7.31 5.47
CA VAL A 266 -2.99 -7.48 4.14
C VAL A 266 -2.01 -7.07 3.04
N ALA A 267 -1.33 -5.92 3.18
CA ALA A 267 -0.34 -5.46 2.22
C ALA A 267 0.80 -6.48 2.01
N GLN A 268 1.31 -7.07 3.10
CA GLN A 268 2.35 -8.10 3.03
C GLN A 268 1.86 -9.39 2.36
N ILE A 269 0.60 -9.79 2.60
CA ILE A 269 0.01 -10.95 1.93
C ILE A 269 -0.09 -10.68 0.44
N LEU A 270 -0.64 -9.52 0.04
CA LEU A 270 -0.78 -9.14 -1.38
C LEU A 270 0.57 -9.10 -2.10
N ALA A 271 1.61 -8.53 -1.47
CA ALA A 271 2.96 -8.53 -2.03
C ALA A 271 3.48 -9.94 -2.33
N ARG A 272 3.34 -10.88 -1.39
CA ARG A 272 3.78 -12.27 -1.58
C ARG A 272 2.99 -12.95 -2.70
N ARG A 273 1.67 -12.75 -2.76
CA ARG A 273 0.84 -13.38 -3.79
C ARG A 273 1.09 -12.85 -5.19
N LEU A 274 1.34 -11.56 -5.33
CA LEU A 274 1.75 -11.00 -6.61
C LEU A 274 3.10 -11.57 -7.04
N GLN A 275 4.04 -11.77 -6.11
CA GLN A 275 5.32 -12.43 -6.40
C GLN A 275 5.14 -13.88 -6.86
N ASP A 276 4.26 -14.65 -6.20
CA ASP A 276 3.90 -16.02 -6.62
C ASP A 276 3.28 -16.03 -8.03
N ALA A 277 2.43 -15.04 -8.34
CA ALA A 277 1.78 -14.90 -9.64
C ALA A 277 2.79 -14.53 -10.75
N VAL A 278 3.75 -13.64 -10.46
CA VAL A 278 4.87 -13.34 -11.37
C VAL A 278 5.67 -14.60 -11.67
N HIS A 279 6.02 -15.37 -10.65
CA HIS A 279 6.76 -16.62 -10.83
C HIS A 279 5.98 -17.63 -11.70
N THR A 280 4.67 -17.70 -11.50
CA THR A 280 3.79 -18.55 -12.33
C THR A 280 3.78 -18.09 -13.79
N HIS A 281 3.65 -16.78 -14.05
CA HIS A 281 3.71 -16.22 -15.41
C HIS A 281 5.08 -16.45 -16.08
N GLN A 282 6.17 -16.32 -15.32
CA GLN A 282 7.52 -16.57 -15.83
C GLN A 282 7.72 -18.05 -16.20
N THR A 283 7.26 -18.97 -15.36
CA THR A 283 7.45 -20.41 -15.56
C THR A 283 6.49 -21.02 -16.57
N ARG A 284 5.22 -20.58 -16.58
CA ARG A 284 4.17 -21.13 -17.45
C ARG A 284 4.12 -20.45 -18.81
N ASP A 285 4.20 -19.11 -18.82
CA ASP A 285 3.90 -18.30 -20.00
C ASP A 285 5.17 -17.72 -20.66
N GLY A 286 6.35 -18.00 -20.10
CA GLY A 286 7.64 -17.50 -20.60
C GLY A 286 7.78 -15.97 -20.52
N MET A 287 6.94 -15.30 -19.75
CA MET A 287 6.96 -13.84 -19.63
C MET A 287 8.22 -13.38 -18.87
N THR A 288 8.90 -12.34 -19.36
CA THR A 288 10.16 -11.84 -18.77
C THR A 288 9.98 -10.49 -18.08
N PHE A 289 8.89 -10.26 -17.35
CA PHE A 289 8.73 -9.03 -16.57
C PHE A 289 9.62 -9.06 -15.32
N THR A 290 10.25 -7.93 -14.99
CA THR A 290 11.01 -7.75 -13.74
C THR A 290 10.40 -6.62 -12.92
N PRO A 291 9.53 -6.94 -11.94
CA PRO A 291 9.04 -5.93 -11.02
C PRO A 291 10.18 -5.39 -10.14
N GLY A 292 10.00 -4.17 -9.65
CA GLY A 292 10.84 -3.60 -8.60
C GLY A 292 10.65 -4.30 -7.25
N SER A 293 11.31 -3.78 -6.21
CA SER A 293 11.19 -4.32 -4.85
C SER A 293 10.11 -3.62 -4.04
N VAL A 294 9.41 -4.36 -3.18
CA VAL A 294 8.40 -3.82 -2.26
C VAL A 294 8.77 -4.19 -0.83
N LEU A 295 8.75 -3.20 0.07
CA LEU A 295 8.97 -3.42 1.50
C LEU A 295 7.89 -2.72 2.32
N PHE A 296 7.09 -3.50 3.04
CA PHE A 296 6.06 -2.99 3.95
C PHE A 296 6.52 -3.09 5.40
N ARG A 297 6.24 -2.04 6.17
CA ARG A 297 6.55 -1.95 7.60
C ARG A 297 5.30 -1.53 8.37
N HIS A 298 4.98 -2.28 9.41
CA HIS A 298 4.07 -1.82 10.45
C HIS A 298 4.84 -0.88 11.38
N GLY A 299 4.33 0.33 11.59
CA GLY A 299 5.09 1.33 12.34
C GLY A 299 4.36 2.66 12.54
N ASN A 300 4.77 3.41 13.55
CA ASN A 300 4.24 4.73 13.85
C ASN A 300 5.24 5.81 13.42
N LEU A 301 4.76 6.81 12.66
CA LEU A 301 5.58 7.91 12.14
C LEU A 301 6.26 8.75 13.23
N GLN A 302 5.82 8.64 14.48
CA GLN A 302 6.41 9.34 15.61
C GLN A 302 7.68 8.66 16.13
N ASP A 303 7.87 7.37 15.84
CA ASP A 303 8.99 6.60 16.36
C ASP A 303 10.27 6.83 15.52
N LEU A 304 11.34 7.33 16.15
CA LEU A 304 12.63 7.57 15.48
C LEU A 304 13.27 6.32 14.87
N GLU A 305 12.92 5.11 15.32
CA GLU A 305 13.41 3.85 14.75
C GLU A 305 13.03 3.66 13.27
N HIS A 306 12.08 4.46 12.76
CA HIS A 306 11.69 4.44 11.35
C HIS A 306 12.37 5.53 10.52
N GLN A 307 13.21 6.39 11.12
CA GLN A 307 13.87 7.50 10.42
C GLN A 307 14.62 7.02 9.17
N GLU A 308 15.48 6.00 9.30
CA GLU A 308 16.26 5.50 8.16
C GLU A 308 15.36 4.99 7.03
N PHE A 309 14.26 4.31 7.39
CA PHE A 309 13.31 3.80 6.41
C PHE A 309 12.58 4.93 5.65
N LEU A 310 12.30 6.03 6.35
CA LEU A 310 11.51 7.18 5.87
C LEU A 310 12.33 8.31 5.25
N SER A 311 13.65 8.33 5.43
CA SER A 311 14.51 9.43 4.97
C SER A 311 15.76 9.00 4.22
N THR A 312 16.27 7.77 4.38
CA THR A 312 17.52 7.35 3.73
C THR A 312 17.27 6.66 2.39
N ASP A 313 18.10 6.99 1.40
CA ASP A 313 18.03 6.41 0.04
C ASP A 313 16.61 6.55 -0.54
N LEU A 314 16.08 7.77 -0.45
CA LEU A 314 14.72 8.12 -0.81
C LEU A 314 14.70 9.23 -1.86
N THR A 315 13.91 9.05 -2.91
CA THR A 315 13.73 10.06 -3.96
C THR A 315 12.32 10.63 -3.99
N HIS A 316 11.32 9.85 -3.56
CA HIS A 316 9.91 10.20 -3.65
C HIS A 316 9.15 9.83 -2.37
N ILE A 317 8.23 10.71 -1.94
CA ILE A 317 7.30 10.47 -0.84
C ILE A 317 5.88 10.67 -1.36
N PHE A 318 5.03 9.67 -1.19
CA PHE A 318 3.59 9.82 -1.36
C PHE A 318 2.93 9.83 0.03
N PHE A 319 2.03 10.78 0.25
CA PHE A 319 1.29 10.89 1.50
C PHE A 319 -0.15 11.30 1.21
N ASP A 320 -1.06 10.33 1.30
CA ASP A 320 -2.48 10.57 1.08
C ASP A 320 -3.16 11.18 2.30
N ASN A 321 -3.08 12.50 2.42
CA ASN A 321 -3.73 13.26 3.49
C ASN A 321 -5.07 13.89 3.08
N TRP A 322 -5.80 13.26 2.16
CA TRP A 322 -7.11 13.75 1.73
C TRP A 322 -8.04 14.09 2.90
N ASN A 323 -8.84 15.15 2.74
CA ASN A 323 -9.81 15.64 3.72
C ASN A 323 -9.24 15.95 5.12
N GLY A 324 -7.92 16.18 5.21
CA GLY A 324 -7.25 16.51 6.47
C GLY A 324 -7.38 15.41 7.52
N VAL A 325 -7.53 14.15 7.10
CA VAL A 325 -7.58 12.95 7.98
C VAL A 325 -6.46 12.98 9.02
N PHE A 326 -5.29 13.51 8.65
CA PHE A 326 -4.09 13.60 9.49
C PHE A 326 -3.79 14.99 10.08
N SER A 327 -4.60 16.01 9.74
CA SER A 327 -4.32 17.42 10.05
C SER A 327 -4.50 17.80 11.53
N GLY A 328 -5.09 16.92 12.36
CA GLY A 328 -5.42 17.21 13.75
C GLY A 328 -6.49 18.30 13.95
N GLU A 329 -7.00 18.93 12.88
CA GLU A 329 -7.99 20.03 12.97
C GLU A 329 -9.37 19.57 13.48
N ARG A 330 -9.59 18.25 13.60
CA ARG A 330 -10.84 17.63 14.06
C ARG A 330 -10.77 17.04 15.48
N GLY A 331 -9.91 17.56 16.35
CA GLY A 331 -9.87 17.19 17.78
C GLY A 331 -8.57 17.58 18.50
N ASN A 332 -8.35 17.07 19.71
CA ASN A 332 -7.07 17.18 20.44
C ASN A 332 -5.97 16.25 19.88
N ALA A 333 -6.20 15.59 18.76
CA ALA A 333 -5.24 14.66 18.17
C ALA A 333 -4.03 15.43 17.61
N LYS A 334 -2.82 14.94 17.90
CA LYS A 334 -1.57 15.50 17.38
C LYS A 334 -1.64 15.57 15.84
N ASN A 335 -1.23 16.70 15.29
CA ASN A 335 -1.13 16.88 13.84
C ASN A 335 0.00 15.99 13.28
N LEU A 336 -0.36 14.85 12.70
CA LEU A 336 0.57 13.87 12.14
C LEU A 336 1.34 14.41 10.94
N GLU A 337 0.80 15.42 10.25
CA GLU A 337 1.49 16.08 9.13
C GLU A 337 2.82 16.73 9.56
N ARG A 338 2.97 17.13 10.84
CA ARG A 338 4.24 17.69 11.34
C ARG A 338 5.38 16.66 11.36
N TYR A 339 5.05 15.39 11.57
CA TYR A 339 6.02 14.29 11.53
C TYR A 339 6.38 13.98 10.07
N VAL A 340 5.39 13.92 9.17
CA VAL A 340 5.63 13.76 7.72
C VAL A 340 6.49 14.91 7.17
N ALA A 341 6.21 16.15 7.58
CA ALA A 341 7.00 17.31 7.20
C ALA A 341 8.44 17.22 7.71
N ALA A 342 8.66 16.67 8.91
CA ALA A 342 10.01 16.42 9.44
C ALA A 342 10.75 15.36 8.61
N TRP A 343 10.08 14.27 8.23
CA TRP A 343 10.68 13.24 7.37
C TRP A 343 11.02 13.76 5.98
N PHE A 344 10.16 14.58 5.38
CA PHE A 344 10.47 15.27 4.13
C PHE A 344 11.67 16.23 4.29
N ALA A 345 11.77 16.94 5.41
CA ALA A 345 12.91 17.81 5.69
C ALA A 345 14.22 17.01 5.88
N ALA A 346 14.13 15.78 6.41
CA ALA A 346 15.26 14.88 6.63
C ALA A 346 15.71 14.16 5.34
N ALA A 347 14.83 14.09 4.34
CA ALA A 347 15.11 13.40 3.09
C ALA A 347 16.19 14.13 2.26
N PRO A 348 16.89 13.42 1.36
CA PRO A 348 17.91 13.98 0.49
C PRO A 348 17.42 15.18 -0.31
N GLU A 349 18.34 16.09 -0.63
CA GLU A 349 18.06 17.21 -1.53
C GLU A 349 17.56 16.71 -2.89
N GLY A 350 16.57 17.40 -3.45
CA GLY A 350 15.89 16.97 -4.67
C GLY A 350 14.75 15.96 -4.46
N THR A 351 14.57 15.41 -3.25
CA THR A 351 13.42 14.54 -2.94
C THR A 351 12.10 15.23 -3.29
N VAL A 352 11.20 14.51 -3.93
CA VAL A 352 9.87 14.97 -4.33
C VAL A 352 8.83 14.37 -3.39
N MET A 353 7.94 15.18 -2.83
CA MET A 353 6.79 14.71 -2.05
C MET A 353 5.49 15.11 -2.74
N CYS A 354 4.51 14.19 -2.82
CA CYS A 354 3.15 14.49 -3.26
C CYS A 354 2.16 14.26 -2.12
N THR A 355 1.29 15.24 -1.91
CA THR A 355 0.18 15.16 -0.95
C THR A 355 -1.13 15.55 -1.60
N VAL A 356 -2.26 15.17 -1.01
CA VAL A 356 -3.61 15.43 -1.56
C VAL A 356 -4.30 16.60 -0.84
N SER A 357 -3.72 17.06 0.27
CA SER A 357 -4.07 18.30 0.96
C SER A 357 -2.78 19.08 1.31
N PRO A 358 -2.84 20.42 1.34
CA PRO A 358 -1.64 21.24 1.44
C PRO A 358 -1.02 21.17 2.84
N LEU A 359 0.28 20.90 2.95
CA LEU A 359 1.04 20.82 4.20
C LEU A 359 1.55 22.17 4.71
N ARG A 360 0.95 23.29 4.27
CA ARG A 360 1.51 24.65 4.51
C ARG A 360 1.73 24.97 5.99
N ALA A 361 0.86 24.48 6.87
CA ALA A 361 1.02 24.69 8.31
C ALA A 361 2.07 23.74 8.93
N ALA A 362 2.19 22.53 8.38
CA ALA A 362 3.06 21.49 8.90
C ALA A 362 4.53 21.63 8.48
N LEU A 363 4.83 22.32 7.37
CA LEU A 363 6.20 22.55 6.88
C LEU A 363 6.95 23.68 7.60
N GLY A 364 6.33 24.36 8.57
CA GLY A 364 6.99 25.34 9.46
C GLY A 364 7.47 26.64 8.80
N CYS A 365 7.61 26.70 7.48
CA CYS A 365 8.06 27.86 6.72
C CYS A 365 7.29 28.02 5.39
N LEU A 366 7.44 29.19 4.75
CA LEU A 366 6.87 29.46 3.42
C LEU A 366 7.67 28.75 2.32
N PRO A 367 7.06 28.44 1.16
CA PRO A 367 7.80 27.97 -0.02
C PRO A 367 8.85 29.00 -0.46
N LEU A 368 9.94 28.53 -1.07
CA LEU A 368 11.12 29.35 -1.42
C LEU A 368 10.78 30.68 -2.10
N ALA A 369 10.02 30.66 -3.19
CA ALA A 369 9.67 31.88 -3.91
C ALA A 369 8.88 32.88 -3.05
N GLU A 370 7.99 32.39 -2.19
CA GLU A 370 7.19 33.22 -1.29
C GLU A 370 8.04 33.75 -0.13
N ALA A 371 8.92 32.93 0.43
CA ALA A 371 9.87 33.33 1.47
C ALA A 371 10.78 34.47 0.97
N LEU A 372 11.39 34.31 -0.21
CA LEU A 372 12.24 35.34 -0.82
C LEU A 372 11.50 36.66 -1.01
N LYS A 373 10.29 36.61 -1.59
CA LYS A 373 9.43 37.80 -1.78
C LYS A 373 9.14 38.51 -0.44
N ILE A 374 8.80 37.76 0.60
CA ILE A 374 8.49 38.32 1.92
C ILE A 374 9.73 38.93 2.58
N ARG A 375 10.91 38.30 2.44
CA ARG A 375 12.17 38.83 2.97
C ARG A 375 12.56 40.13 2.29
N GLN A 376 12.45 40.21 0.96
CA GLN A 376 12.69 41.43 0.20
C GLN A 376 11.76 42.57 0.66
N GLN A 377 10.45 42.30 0.79
CA GLN A 377 9.47 43.29 1.27
C GLN A 377 9.74 43.80 2.69
N ARG A 378 10.51 43.05 3.49
CA ARG A 378 10.81 43.34 4.89
C ARG A 378 12.23 43.84 5.12
N ASN A 379 12.97 44.15 4.04
CA ASN A 379 14.38 44.54 4.10
C ASN A 379 15.27 43.53 4.83
N LEU A 380 14.93 42.23 4.73
CA LEU A 380 15.73 41.11 5.21
C LEU A 380 16.54 40.50 4.05
N ALA A 381 17.13 41.39 3.23
CA ALA A 381 17.72 41.05 1.95
C ALA A 381 18.83 40.01 2.11
N LEU A 382 18.85 39.06 1.18
CA LEU A 382 19.89 38.05 1.04
C LEU A 382 20.79 38.52 -0.09
N THR A 383 22.08 38.54 0.15
CA THR A 383 23.08 39.16 -0.72
C THR A 383 23.73 38.15 -1.66
N THR A 384 23.73 36.88 -1.30
CA THR A 384 24.30 35.80 -2.11
C THR A 384 23.26 34.78 -2.55
N HIS A 385 23.54 34.08 -3.66
CA HIS A 385 22.69 32.98 -4.11
C HIS A 385 22.60 31.85 -3.08
N GLU A 386 23.70 31.59 -2.35
CA GLU A 386 23.73 30.60 -1.27
C GLU A 386 22.75 30.98 -0.16
N GLU A 387 22.75 32.24 0.28
CA GLU A 387 21.81 32.75 1.27
C GLU A 387 20.35 32.63 0.80
N MET A 388 20.09 32.91 -0.48
CA MET A 388 18.75 32.75 -1.08
C MET A 388 18.21 31.33 -0.93
N ASN A 389 19.06 30.30 -1.12
CA ASN A 389 18.67 28.89 -0.97
C ASN A 389 18.39 28.49 0.50
N LEU A 390 18.83 29.29 1.46
CA LEU A 390 18.52 29.10 2.89
C LEU A 390 17.16 29.69 3.28
N ALA A 391 16.52 30.51 2.44
CA ALA A 391 15.25 31.14 2.78
C ALA A 391 14.11 30.13 3.03
N SER A 392 14.15 28.99 2.34
CA SER A 392 13.25 27.87 2.52
C SER A 392 13.91 26.57 2.06
N TYR A 393 13.42 25.46 2.60
CA TYR A 393 13.91 24.13 2.30
C TYR A 393 13.04 23.43 1.22
N TYR A 394 12.04 24.12 0.66
CA TYR A 394 11.19 23.51 -0.37
C TYR A 394 10.60 24.51 -1.38
N THR A 395 10.30 23.99 -2.57
CA THR A 395 9.38 24.60 -3.54
C THR A 395 8.09 23.81 -3.60
N VAL A 396 6.97 24.43 -3.99
CA VAL A 396 5.68 23.75 -4.15
C VAL A 396 5.02 24.14 -5.45
N ALA A 397 4.40 23.17 -6.11
CA ALA A 397 3.45 23.35 -7.20
C ALA A 397 2.21 22.49 -6.91
N ASP A 398 1.05 22.84 -7.45
CA ASP A 398 -0.15 22.04 -7.35
C ASP A 398 -0.71 21.68 -8.73
N PHE A 399 -1.48 20.60 -8.78
CA PHE A 399 -2.06 20.09 -10.01
C PHE A 399 -3.40 19.40 -9.75
N GLU A 400 -4.22 19.31 -10.79
CA GLU A 400 -5.51 18.63 -10.73
C GLU A 400 -5.36 17.18 -11.20
N LEU A 401 -5.84 16.25 -10.37
CA LEU A 401 -5.76 14.83 -10.66
C LEU A 401 -6.99 14.38 -11.44
N GLY A 402 -8.18 14.80 -11.02
CA GLY A 402 -9.48 14.53 -11.63
C GLY A 402 -10.62 14.78 -10.66
N THR A 403 -11.84 14.38 -11.04
CA THR A 403 -12.98 14.38 -10.11
C THR A 403 -12.80 13.33 -9.02
N LEU A 404 -13.41 13.54 -7.85
CA LEU A 404 -13.33 12.61 -6.71
C LEU A 404 -13.64 11.17 -7.11
N ALA A 405 -14.72 10.94 -7.85
CA ALA A 405 -15.12 9.61 -8.32
C ALA A 405 -14.15 8.96 -9.32
N SER A 406 -13.35 9.77 -10.03
CA SER A 406 -12.31 9.26 -10.94
C SER A 406 -10.98 8.99 -10.26
N VAL A 407 -10.80 9.52 -9.05
CA VAL A 407 -9.53 9.46 -8.31
C VAL A 407 -9.61 8.50 -7.13
N TYR A 408 -10.75 8.42 -6.44
CA TYR A 408 -10.92 7.61 -5.26
C TYR A 408 -12.08 6.64 -5.39
N ASN A 409 -11.91 5.48 -4.75
CA ASN A 409 -13.02 4.63 -4.37
C ASN A 409 -13.34 4.86 -2.89
N PHE A 410 -14.48 5.48 -2.61
CA PHE A 410 -15.08 5.51 -1.29
C PHE A 410 -16.30 4.60 -1.32
N GLY A 411 -16.52 3.78 -0.29
CA GLY A 411 -17.70 2.90 -0.20
C GLY A 411 -19.04 3.64 0.02
N GLY A 412 -19.21 4.85 -0.51
CA GLY A 412 -20.40 5.68 -0.35
C GLY A 412 -20.75 6.49 -1.61
N ASP A 413 -22.03 6.84 -1.75
CA ASP A 413 -22.64 7.49 -2.92
C ASP A 413 -22.21 8.96 -3.16
N GLU A 414 -21.10 9.43 -2.60
CA GLU A 414 -20.56 10.77 -2.87
C GLU A 414 -19.95 10.84 -4.28
N LYS A 415 -20.79 10.74 -5.30
CA LYS A 415 -20.48 10.97 -6.72
C LYS A 415 -20.36 12.46 -7.02
N GLY A 416 -19.50 13.14 -6.26
CA GLY A 416 -19.31 14.59 -6.34
C GLY A 416 -18.51 15.02 -7.58
N LYS A 417 -18.82 16.22 -8.09
CA LYS A 417 -17.99 16.97 -9.07
C LYS A 417 -16.72 17.58 -8.45
N THR A 418 -16.44 17.30 -7.18
CA THR A 418 -15.30 17.83 -6.44
C THR A 418 -14.01 17.44 -7.16
N GLN A 419 -13.18 18.42 -7.50
CA GLN A 419 -11.87 18.19 -8.08
C GLN A 419 -10.87 17.82 -6.98
N VAL A 420 -10.13 16.74 -7.18
CA VAL A 420 -9.00 16.37 -6.33
C VAL A 420 -7.77 17.10 -6.84
N ARG A 421 -7.20 17.94 -5.97
CA ARG A 421 -5.91 18.59 -6.20
C ARG A 421 -4.83 17.86 -5.42
N CYS A 422 -3.63 17.83 -5.98
CA CYS A 422 -2.44 17.36 -5.30
C CYS A 422 -1.37 18.45 -5.27
N TYR A 423 -0.45 18.33 -4.33
CA TYR A 423 0.61 19.29 -4.07
C TYR A 423 1.95 18.58 -4.16
N ARG A 424 2.78 19.01 -5.12
CA ARG A 424 4.14 18.54 -5.35
C ARG A 424 5.13 19.46 -4.66
N TYR A 425 5.80 18.95 -3.64
CA TYR A 425 6.89 19.60 -2.95
C TYR A 425 8.22 19.05 -3.46
N VAL A 426 9.22 19.91 -3.61
CA VAL A 426 10.59 19.49 -3.96
C VAL A 426 11.54 20.04 -2.93
N ARG A 427 12.36 19.15 -2.35
CA ARG A 427 13.42 19.50 -1.41
C ARG A 427 14.48 20.33 -2.12
N THR A 428 14.70 21.56 -1.68
CA THR A 428 15.68 22.47 -2.31
C THR A 428 17.11 21.99 -2.04
N ARG A 429 18.02 22.33 -2.95
CA ARG A 429 19.45 22.11 -2.76
C ARG A 429 20.02 23.20 -1.84
N GLN A 430 20.55 22.81 -0.70
CA GLN A 430 21.12 23.68 0.32
C GLN A 430 22.58 23.29 0.64
N ASN A 431 23.10 22.22 0.01
CA ASN A 431 24.39 21.60 0.29
C ASN A 431 24.60 21.29 1.77
N ARG A 432 23.55 20.77 2.43
CA ARG A 432 23.57 20.45 3.86
C ARG A 432 22.99 19.06 4.12
N SER A 433 23.49 18.41 5.16
CA SER A 433 22.92 17.14 5.64
C SER A 433 21.50 17.30 6.20
N MET A 434 21.17 18.50 6.68
CA MET A 434 19.89 18.81 7.31
C MET A 434 19.24 20.03 6.67
N ALA A 435 17.91 19.97 6.54
CA ALA A 435 17.11 21.11 6.13
C ALA A 435 17.21 22.29 7.07
N VAL A 436 17.30 23.48 6.48
CA VAL A 436 17.26 24.73 7.21
C VAL A 436 16.37 25.75 6.51
N PHE A 437 15.85 26.71 7.26
CA PHE A 437 15.13 27.85 6.72
C PHE A 437 15.52 29.14 7.45
N LEU A 438 15.20 30.30 6.86
CA LEU A 438 15.39 31.59 7.51
C LEU A 438 14.06 32.14 8.04
N CYS A 439 14.10 32.71 9.25
CA CYS A 439 12.93 33.39 9.80
C CYS A 439 12.60 34.66 8.99
N ASN A 440 11.33 34.87 8.68
CA ASN A 440 10.87 36.04 7.93
C ASN A 440 10.46 37.22 8.82
N ASN A 441 10.43 37.08 10.14
CA ASN A 441 10.01 38.13 11.07
C ASN A 441 11.09 39.23 11.18
N PRO A 442 10.84 40.49 10.78
CA PRO A 442 11.86 41.54 10.80
C PRO A 442 12.29 41.95 12.20
N LEU A 443 11.51 41.57 13.22
CA LEU A 443 11.85 41.82 14.63
C LEU A 443 12.71 40.70 15.23
N CYS A 444 12.88 39.57 14.54
CA CYS A 444 13.66 38.43 15.03
C CYS A 444 15.16 38.63 14.76
N ASP A 445 16.00 38.47 15.77
CA ASP A 445 17.45 38.68 15.60
C ASP A 445 18.10 37.64 14.70
N LYS A 446 17.66 36.37 14.74
CA LYS A 446 18.10 35.35 13.76
C LYS A 446 17.74 35.76 12.33
N ALA A 447 16.57 36.37 12.12
CA ALA A 447 16.14 36.84 10.79
C ALA A 447 17.04 37.98 10.27
N LYS A 448 17.31 38.98 11.13
CA LYS A 448 18.17 40.14 10.81
C LYS A 448 19.61 39.72 10.52
N ARG A 449 20.11 38.74 11.26
CA ARG A 449 21.48 38.21 11.13
C ARG A 449 21.63 37.14 10.05
N GLY A 450 20.56 36.74 9.38
CA GLY A 450 20.60 35.66 8.38
C GLY A 450 20.98 34.30 8.95
N ILE A 451 20.72 34.04 10.24
CA ILE A 451 21.08 32.78 10.90
C ILE A 451 20.08 31.68 10.50
N PRO A 452 20.53 30.59 9.85
CA PRO A 452 19.66 29.47 9.49
C PRO A 452 19.08 28.76 10.71
N ILE A 453 17.86 28.27 10.58
CA ILE A 453 17.13 27.52 11.60
C ILE A 453 16.95 26.10 11.09
N GLU A 454 17.33 25.10 11.89
CA GLU A 454 17.09 23.71 11.55
C GLU A 454 15.59 23.44 11.39
N ALA A 455 15.23 22.77 10.30
CA ALA A 455 13.84 22.46 10.01
C ALA A 455 13.31 21.30 10.84
N ILE A 456 14.17 20.56 11.54
CA ILE A 456 13.80 19.42 12.37
C ILE A 456 14.18 19.71 13.82
N GLN A 457 13.30 19.35 14.74
CA GLN A 457 13.55 19.32 16.17
C GLN A 457 13.10 17.97 16.72
N LEU A 458 13.75 17.50 17.79
CA LEU A 458 13.30 16.33 18.52
C LEU A 458 12.28 16.77 19.58
N GLU A 459 11.16 16.06 19.66
CA GLU A 459 10.13 16.24 20.67
C GLU A 459 9.92 14.91 21.40
N GLU A 460 9.82 14.96 22.73
CA GLU A 460 9.49 13.79 23.53
C GLU A 460 7.97 13.56 23.51
N SER A 461 7.56 12.34 23.19
CA SER A 461 6.18 11.91 23.20
C SER A 461 5.70 11.65 24.65
N PRO A 462 4.37 11.60 24.90
CA PRO A 462 3.83 11.31 26.23
C PRO A 462 4.30 9.98 26.84
N ASP A 463 4.72 9.04 26.01
CA ASP A 463 5.30 7.74 26.39
C ASP A 463 6.84 7.78 26.54
N GLY A 464 7.45 8.97 26.52
CA GLY A 464 8.89 9.17 26.76
C GLY A 464 9.78 8.83 25.56
N LYS A 465 9.20 8.56 24.39
CA LYS A 465 9.97 8.31 23.17
C LYS A 465 10.30 9.63 22.48
N GLN A 466 11.47 9.73 21.87
CA GLN A 466 11.77 10.86 21.02
C GLN A 466 11.16 10.66 19.64
N GLY A 467 10.61 11.74 19.07
CA GLY A 467 10.12 11.81 17.70
C GLY A 467 10.63 13.07 16.99
N ALA A 468 10.81 12.99 15.67
CA ALA A 468 11.18 14.15 14.86
C ALA A 468 9.94 14.93 14.45
N VAL A 469 9.94 16.25 14.72
CA VAL A 469 8.87 17.16 14.28
C VAL A 469 9.48 18.36 13.57
N ILE A 470 8.66 19.09 12.82
CA ILE A 470 9.13 20.33 12.22
C ILE A 470 9.53 21.34 13.31
N GLY A 471 10.73 21.89 13.14
CA GLY A 471 11.28 22.98 13.92
C GLY A 471 10.54 24.29 13.67
N ALA A 472 10.62 25.20 14.64
CA ALA A 472 10.11 26.56 14.52
C ALA A 472 11.15 27.55 15.02
N CYS A 473 11.11 28.77 14.50
CA CYS A 473 11.92 29.85 15.06
C CYS A 473 11.53 30.13 16.52
N GLU A 474 12.51 30.37 17.39
CA GLU A 474 12.33 30.74 18.80
C GLU A 474 11.43 31.96 19.01
N CYS A 475 11.39 32.90 18.04
CA CYS A 475 10.47 34.03 18.15
C CYS A 475 8.99 33.61 18.08
N ARG A 476 8.68 32.38 17.64
CA ARG A 476 7.34 31.78 17.50
C ARG A 476 6.35 32.61 16.66
N VAL A 477 6.84 33.60 15.92
CA VAL A 477 6.04 34.41 15.01
C VAL A 477 6.00 33.74 13.65
N SER A 478 4.91 33.03 13.37
CA SER A 478 4.68 32.49 12.03
C SER A 478 4.26 33.61 11.06
N ASP A 479 4.58 33.45 9.78
CA ASP A 479 4.12 34.38 8.74
C ASP A 479 2.58 34.48 8.68
N ARG A 480 1.85 33.44 9.12
CA ARG A 480 0.39 33.46 9.27
C ARG A 480 -0.07 34.48 10.31
N VAL A 481 0.63 34.58 11.45
CA VAL A 481 0.31 35.55 12.51
C VAL A 481 0.57 36.99 12.01
N LEU A 482 1.67 37.20 11.28
CA LEU A 482 2.00 38.51 10.72
C LEU A 482 0.97 38.98 9.68
N ARG A 483 0.47 38.07 8.83
CA ARG A 483 -0.61 38.38 7.86
C ARG A 483 -1.92 38.77 8.54
N ARG A 484 -2.29 38.10 9.64
CA ARG A 484 -3.54 38.39 10.39
C ARG A 484 -3.52 39.76 11.07
N LYS A 485 -2.38 40.18 11.62
CA LYS A 485 -2.25 41.51 12.26
C LYS A 485 -2.43 42.66 11.27
N ARG A 486 -1.92 42.52 10.04
CA ARG A 486 -2.05 43.54 8.99
C ARG A 486 -3.50 43.75 8.55
N LYS A 487 -4.24 42.66 8.28
CA LYS A 487 -5.68 42.73 7.96
C LYS A 487 -6.53 43.36 9.07
N ARG A 488 -6.11 43.23 10.34
CA ARG A 488 -6.81 43.90 11.45
C ARG A 488 -6.53 45.40 11.45
N LYS A 489 -5.27 45.83 11.31
CA LYS A 489 -4.94 47.27 11.22
C LYS A 489 -5.62 47.95 10.04
N GLU A 490 -5.57 47.35 8.86
CA GLU A 490 -6.23 47.89 7.65
C GLU A 490 -7.77 47.98 7.79
N LYS A 491 -8.38 47.19 8.69
CA LYS A 491 -9.84 47.24 8.95
C LYS A 491 -10.25 48.23 10.04
N PHE A 492 -9.29 48.80 10.77
CA PHE A 492 -9.52 49.87 11.76
C PHE A 492 -9.06 51.24 11.26
N GLU A 493 -8.34 51.29 10.13
CA GLU A 493 -7.89 52.51 9.45
C GLU A 493 -8.74 52.87 8.21
N LEU A 494 -9.79 52.07 7.93
CA LEU A 494 -10.88 52.34 6.98
C LEU A 494 -12.18 52.52 7.78
#